data_AF-A0A1J3HE22-F1
#
_entry.id   AF-A0A1J3HE22-F1
#
_cell.length_a   1.000
_cell.length_b   1.000
_cell.length_c   1.000
_cell.angle_alpha   90.00
_cell.angle_beta   90.00
_cell.angle_gamma   90.00
#
_symmetry.space_group_name_H-M   'P 1'
#
loop_
_entity.id
_entity.type
_entity.pdbx_description
1 polymer ?
#
loop_
_entity_poly.entity_id
_entity_poly.type
_entity_poly.pdbx_seq_one_letter_code
_entity_poly.pdbx_strand_id
1 'polypeptide(L)'
;GSRAELSDTGNLIVIDKVSGRILWQSFDHLGDTMLPLSTLVYNLATGEKRVLTSWKSYTDPSPGDFVVQISPQEPSQAFTMRGSTPYWRSGPWAKTRFTGIPEMDETYTSPFSLQQDANGSGTFTFLHRNFKLPSITITSEGSLKIPLYNGTDWELYFEAPVNFCD
;
A
#
# COMPACT_ATOMS: atom_id res chain seq x y z
N GLY A 1 25.38 11.53 -17.21
CA GLY A 1 24.16 12.36 -17.25
C GLY A 1 22.95 11.46 -17.11
N SER A 2 21.84 11.92 -16.53
CA SER A 2 20.66 11.09 -16.25
C SER A 2 19.47 11.43 -17.15
N ARG A 3 18.46 10.55 -17.17
CA ARG A 3 17.13 10.81 -17.73
C ARG A 3 16.05 10.33 -16.77
N ALA A 4 14.86 10.90 -16.88
CA ALA A 4 13.68 10.46 -16.16
C ALA A 4 12.68 9.84 -17.15
N GLU A 5 12.03 8.76 -16.74
CA GLU A 5 11.01 8.05 -17.52
C GLU A 5 9.82 7.75 -16.62
N LEU A 6 8.60 7.95 -17.11
CA LEU A 6 7.37 7.50 -16.46
C LEU A 6 6.93 6.19 -17.11
N SER A 7 6.84 5.11 -16.34
CA SER A 7 6.37 3.83 -16.84
C SER A 7 4.85 3.79 -16.98
N ASP A 8 4.35 2.84 -17.77
CA ASP A 8 2.90 2.57 -17.90
C ASP A 8 2.25 2.15 -16.57
N THR A 9 3.04 1.75 -15.59
CA THR A 9 2.57 1.39 -14.24
C THR A 9 2.47 2.61 -13.32
N GLY A 10 2.88 3.80 -13.78
CA GLY A 10 2.92 5.03 -12.99
C GLY A 10 4.20 5.23 -12.16
N ASN A 11 5.23 4.39 -12.35
CA ASN A 11 6.51 4.55 -11.66
C ASN A 11 7.38 5.56 -12.41
N LEU A 12 7.79 6.63 -11.73
CA LEU A 12 8.73 7.60 -12.26
C LEU A 12 10.14 7.17 -11.87
N ILE A 13 10.96 6.81 -12.86
CA ILE A 13 12.31 6.28 -12.64
C ILE A 13 13.36 7.26 -13.19
N VAL A 14 14.44 7.45 -12.43
CA VAL A 14 15.62 8.21 -12.85
C VAL A 14 16.74 7.23 -13.12
N ILE A 15 17.29 7.27 -14.34
CA ILE A 15 18.27 6.32 -14.83
C ILE A 15 19.55 7.04 -15.22
N ASP A 16 20.70 6.48 -14.87
CA ASP A 16 21.99 6.90 -15.40
C ASP A 16 22.13 6.50 -16.88
N LYS A 17 22.41 7.46 -17.77
CA LYS A 17 22.44 7.19 -19.22
C LYS A 17 23.58 6.28 -19.66
N VAL A 18 24.65 6.16 -18.87
CA VAL A 18 25.86 5.40 -19.26
C VAL A 18 25.75 3.96 -18.80
N SER A 19 25.49 3.76 -17.51
CA SER A 19 25.40 2.44 -16.89
C SER A 19 24.02 1.78 -17.04
N GLY A 20 22.98 2.56 -17.33
CA GLY A 20 21.60 2.09 -17.34
C GLY A 20 21.04 1.79 -15.94
N ARG A 21 21.78 2.12 -14.87
CA ARG A 21 21.37 1.84 -13.49
C ARG A 21 20.24 2.78 -13.06
N ILE A 22 19.23 2.23 -12.39
CA ILE A 22 18.22 3.02 -11.69
C ILE A 22 18.90 3.73 -10.52
N LEU A 23 18.82 5.07 -10.52
CA LEU A 23 19.35 5.93 -9.48
C LEU A 23 18.28 6.26 -8.43
N TRP A 24 17.01 6.29 -8.84
CA TRP A 24 15.86 6.62 -8.01
C TRP A 24 14.56 6.16 -8.67
N GLN A 25 13.53 5.84 -7.89
CA GLN A 25 12.19 5.56 -8.39
C GLN A 25 11.09 6.02 -7.42
N SER A 26 9.96 6.48 -7.94
CA SER A 26 8.86 7.00 -7.10
C SER A 26 8.20 5.92 -6.25
N PHE A 27 8.19 4.67 -6.71
CA PHE A 27 7.61 3.55 -5.96
C PHE A 27 8.37 3.22 -4.66
N ASP A 28 9.58 3.76 -4.47
CA ASP A 28 10.31 3.67 -3.20
C ASP A 28 9.90 4.76 -2.19
N HIS A 29 9.11 5.74 -2.62
CA HIS A 29 8.70 6.92 -1.85
C HIS A 29 7.20 7.19 -2.02
N LEU A 30 6.38 6.31 -1.47
CA LEU A 30 4.92 6.43 -1.57
C LEU A 30 4.39 7.66 -0.82
N GLY A 31 3.32 8.25 -1.36
CA GLY A 31 2.52 9.29 -0.71
C GLY A 31 1.33 8.67 0.04
N ASP A 32 0.15 9.24 -0.18
CA ASP A 32 -1.12 8.75 0.35
C ASP A 32 -1.70 7.58 -0.46
N THR A 33 -1.13 7.30 -1.63
CA THR A 33 -1.67 6.34 -2.60
C THR A 33 -0.64 5.28 -3.00
N MET A 34 -1.07 4.02 -2.92
CA MET A 34 -0.38 2.85 -3.46
C MET A 34 -0.98 2.47 -4.81
N LEU A 35 -0.13 2.36 -5.85
CA LEU A 35 -0.53 1.86 -7.17
C LEU A 35 -0.22 0.37 -7.32
N PRO A 36 -0.84 -0.35 -8.28
CA PRO A 36 -0.44 -1.72 -8.60
C PRO A 36 1.06 -1.82 -8.83
N LEU A 37 1.68 -2.93 -8.43
CA LEU A 37 3.13 -3.19 -8.51
C LEU A 37 4.02 -2.35 -7.59
N SER A 38 3.49 -1.30 -6.94
CA SER A 38 4.18 -0.70 -5.80
C SER A 38 4.06 -1.60 -4.57
N THR A 39 4.81 -1.29 -3.51
CA THR A 39 4.91 -2.16 -2.33
C THR A 39 4.79 -1.37 -1.04
N LEU A 40 4.23 -1.99 0.01
CA LEU A 40 4.57 -1.64 1.39
C LEU A 40 5.67 -2.59 1.83
N VAL A 41 6.66 -2.06 2.55
CA VAL A 41 7.86 -2.81 2.93
C VAL A 41 8.17 -2.52 4.38
N TYR A 42 8.57 -3.57 5.09
CA TYR A 42 9.24 -3.45 6.38
C TYR A 42 10.43 -4.40 6.37
N ASN A 43 11.65 -3.87 6.38
CA ASN A 43 12.88 -4.64 6.38
C ASN A 43 13.61 -4.48 7.72
N LEU A 44 13.77 -5.58 8.46
CA LEU A 44 14.41 -5.57 9.78
C LEU A 44 15.93 -5.42 9.71
N ALA A 45 16.56 -5.90 8.63
CA ALA A 45 18.01 -5.88 8.48
C ALA A 45 18.52 -4.47 8.09
N THR A 46 17.79 -3.78 7.20
CA THR A 46 18.17 -2.44 6.73
C THR A 46 17.48 -1.32 7.49
N GLY A 47 16.38 -1.62 8.19
CA GLY A 47 15.49 -0.63 8.78
C GLY A 47 14.59 0.08 7.77
N GLU A 48 14.58 -0.34 6.49
CA GLU A 48 13.74 0.25 5.46
C GLU A 48 12.25 0.09 5.82
N LYS A 49 11.52 1.20 5.72
CA LYS A 49 10.06 1.22 5.82
C LYS A 49 9.49 1.97 4.64
N ARG A 50 8.57 1.31 3.94
CA ARG A 50 7.79 1.90 2.86
C ARG A 50 6.32 1.82 3.25
N VAL A 51 5.73 2.99 3.43
CA VAL A 51 4.43 3.20 4.06
C VAL A 51 3.60 4.16 3.23
N LEU A 52 2.28 4.14 3.37
CA LEU A 52 1.47 5.26 2.90
C LEU A 52 1.37 6.31 4.00
N THR A 53 1.42 7.57 3.61
CA THR A 53 1.23 8.70 4.53
C THR A 53 0.10 9.56 3.99
N SER A 54 -0.93 9.77 4.81
CA SER A 54 -2.07 10.59 4.40
C SER A 54 -1.63 12.01 4.08
N TRP A 55 -2.44 12.69 3.28
CA TRP A 55 -2.37 14.15 3.24
C TRP A 55 -2.81 14.74 4.58
N LYS A 56 -2.36 15.96 4.86
CA LYS A 56 -2.76 16.71 6.04
C LYS A 56 -4.22 17.15 5.98
N SER A 57 -4.70 17.48 4.78
CA SER A 57 -6.11 17.74 4.52
C SER A 57 -6.41 17.54 3.04
N TYR A 58 -7.68 17.54 2.66
CA TYR A 58 -8.11 17.44 1.26
C TYR A 58 -7.47 18.49 0.32
N THR A 59 -7.05 19.64 0.86
CA THR A 59 -6.43 20.74 0.08
C THR A 59 -4.93 20.92 0.35
N ASP A 60 -4.34 20.15 1.26
CA ASP A 60 -2.94 20.27 1.67
C ASP A 60 -2.24 18.91 1.55
N PRO A 61 -1.45 18.68 0.48
CA PRO A 61 -0.78 17.41 0.23
C PRO A 61 0.48 17.19 1.08
N SER A 62 0.78 18.07 2.04
CA SER A 62 1.84 17.82 3.01
C SER A 62 1.52 16.59 3.88
N PRO A 63 2.54 15.92 4.46
CA PRO A 63 2.33 14.75 5.31
C PRO A 63 1.34 15.03 6.46
N GLY A 64 0.31 14.20 6.56
CA GLY A 64 -0.70 14.22 7.61
C GLY A 64 -0.38 13.28 8.78
N ASP A 65 -1.39 13.06 9.62
CA ASP A 65 -1.23 12.32 10.89
C ASP A 65 -1.32 10.80 10.73
N PHE A 66 -1.83 10.31 9.59
CA PHE A 66 -2.13 8.90 9.39
C PHE A 66 -1.11 8.20 8.50
N VAL A 67 -0.70 7.00 8.93
CA VAL A 67 0.27 6.17 8.21
C VAL A 67 -0.26 4.74 8.08
N VAL A 68 -0.18 4.17 6.88
CA VAL A 68 -0.50 2.76 6.63
C VAL A 68 0.78 1.97 6.48
N GLN A 69 0.94 0.94 7.30
CA GLN A 69 2.15 0.13 7.33
C GLN A 69 1.84 -1.34 7.61
N ILE A 70 2.75 -2.24 7.22
CA ILE A 70 2.72 -3.64 7.63
C ILE A 70 3.62 -3.87 8.84
N SER A 71 3.24 -4.79 9.72
CA SER A 71 3.98 -5.12 10.93
C SER A 71 4.91 -6.31 10.74
N PRO A 72 6.02 -6.39 11.49
CA PRO A 72 6.87 -7.59 11.53
C PRO A 72 6.30 -8.74 12.37
N GLN A 73 5.09 -8.62 12.91
CA GLN A 73 4.46 -9.71 13.65
C GLN A 73 4.29 -10.94 12.74
N GLU A 74 4.24 -12.13 13.33
CA GLU A 74 4.04 -13.38 12.60
C GLU A 74 2.71 -14.02 13.08
N PRO A 75 1.64 -14.04 12.26
CA PRO A 75 1.56 -13.55 10.88
C PRO A 75 1.48 -12.02 10.81
N SER A 76 2.04 -11.42 9.75
CA SER A 76 2.02 -9.97 9.56
C SER A 76 0.60 -9.41 9.39
N GLN A 77 0.41 -8.19 9.88
CA GLN A 77 -0.82 -7.40 9.81
C GLN A 77 -0.53 -6.06 9.15
N ALA A 78 -1.50 -5.50 8.42
CA ALA A 78 -1.52 -4.09 8.08
C ALA A 78 -2.21 -3.27 9.18
N PHE A 79 -1.68 -2.08 9.45
CA PHE A 79 -2.20 -1.11 10.40
C PHE A 79 -2.37 0.25 9.74
N THR A 80 -3.45 0.94 10.07
CA THR A 80 -3.49 2.40 10.00
C THR A 80 -3.09 2.93 11.38
N MET A 81 -2.06 3.76 11.44
CA MET A 81 -1.58 4.41 12.64
C MET A 81 -1.98 5.88 12.61
N ARG A 82 -2.27 6.45 13.78
CA ARG A 82 -2.32 7.91 13.99
C ARG A 82 -1.19 8.29 14.92
N GLY A 83 -0.13 8.88 14.39
CA GLY A 83 1.14 9.02 15.11
C GLY A 83 1.67 7.65 15.57
N SER A 84 1.80 7.43 16.88
CA SER A 84 2.28 6.16 17.45
C SER A 84 1.17 5.21 17.90
N THR A 85 -0.10 5.59 17.76
CA THR A 85 -1.24 4.81 18.23
C THR A 85 -1.91 4.08 17.06
N PRO A 86 -2.18 2.77 17.16
CA PRO A 86 -2.99 2.07 16.17
C PRO A 86 -4.38 2.70 16.08
N TYR A 87 -4.77 3.13 14.88
CA TYR A 87 -6.09 3.67 14.58
C TYR A 87 -7.03 2.59 14.05
N TRP A 88 -6.51 1.70 13.21
CA TRP A 88 -7.23 0.54 12.69
C TRP A 88 -6.26 -0.61 12.39
N ARG A 89 -6.74 -1.85 12.40
CA ARG A 89 -5.96 -3.04 12.09
C ARG A 89 -6.71 -3.98 11.14
N SER A 90 -6.00 -4.50 10.16
CA SER A 90 -6.52 -5.48 9.19
C SER A 90 -6.66 -6.89 9.76
N GLY A 91 -6.02 -7.20 10.89
CA GLY A 91 -5.86 -8.57 11.38
C GLY A 91 -4.72 -9.33 10.68
N PRO A 92 -4.32 -10.51 11.19
CA PRO A 92 -3.28 -11.35 10.59
C PRO A 92 -3.53 -11.72 9.14
N TRP A 93 -2.46 -11.80 8.35
CA TRP A 93 -2.51 -12.31 6.98
C TRP A 93 -2.70 -13.83 6.97
N ALA A 94 -3.84 -14.27 6.46
CA ALA A 94 -4.22 -15.67 6.29
C ALA A 94 -3.94 -16.16 4.87
N LYS A 95 -2.73 -15.93 4.36
CA LYS A 95 -2.19 -16.34 3.03
C LYS A 95 -2.81 -15.65 1.81
N THR A 96 -4.13 -15.47 1.76
CA THR A 96 -4.85 -14.86 0.62
C THR A 96 -5.60 -13.57 1.01
N ARG A 97 -5.88 -13.39 2.30
CA ARG A 97 -6.56 -12.22 2.85
C ARG A 97 -6.07 -11.83 4.24
N PHE A 98 -6.38 -10.61 4.65
CA PHE A 98 -6.33 -10.23 6.06
C PHE A 98 -7.59 -10.70 6.79
N THR A 99 -7.45 -11.26 8.00
CA THR A 99 -8.59 -11.89 8.70
C THR A 99 -9.68 -10.91 9.12
N GLY A 100 -9.33 -9.65 9.36
CA GLY A 100 -10.24 -8.56 9.71
C GLY A 100 -10.83 -7.83 8.50
N ILE A 101 -10.62 -8.34 7.28
CA ILE A 101 -11.29 -7.85 6.07
C ILE A 101 -12.04 -9.03 5.43
N PRO A 102 -13.27 -9.33 5.87
CA PRO A 102 -14.07 -10.44 5.33
C PRO A 102 -14.39 -10.33 3.84
N GLU A 103 -14.38 -9.11 3.28
CA GLU A 103 -14.70 -8.82 1.88
C GLU A 103 -13.55 -9.19 0.91
N MET A 104 -12.34 -9.45 1.42
CA MET A 104 -11.22 -9.89 0.58
C MET A 104 -11.45 -11.30 0.02
N ASP A 105 -11.13 -11.48 -1.26
CA ASP A 105 -11.13 -12.79 -1.91
C ASP A 105 -10.23 -13.78 -1.15
N GLU A 106 -10.82 -14.88 -0.70
CA GLU A 106 -10.13 -15.95 0.04
C GLU A 106 -9.37 -16.92 -0.89
N THR A 107 -9.63 -16.86 -2.19
CA THR A 107 -9.02 -17.76 -3.16
C THR A 107 -7.62 -17.28 -3.58
N TYR A 108 -6.87 -18.17 -4.24
CA TYR A 108 -5.57 -17.84 -4.82
C TYR A 108 -5.65 -16.89 -6.03
N THR A 109 -6.85 -16.44 -6.42
CA THR A 109 -7.02 -15.37 -7.42
C THR A 109 -7.03 -13.97 -6.83
N SER A 110 -6.93 -13.85 -5.49
CA SER A 110 -6.78 -12.57 -4.80
C SER A 110 -5.68 -11.73 -5.45
N PRO A 111 -5.93 -10.44 -5.76
CA PRO A 111 -4.92 -9.58 -6.35
C PRO A 111 -3.85 -9.18 -5.33
N PHE A 112 -4.09 -9.42 -4.05
CA PHE A 112 -3.24 -9.03 -2.93
C PHE A 112 -2.25 -10.13 -2.56
N SER A 113 -1.03 -9.74 -2.20
CA SER A 113 0.00 -10.66 -1.74
C SER A 113 0.80 -10.01 -0.63
N LEU A 114 0.97 -10.74 0.47
CA LEU A 114 1.91 -10.42 1.54
C LEU A 114 2.91 -11.57 1.67
N GLN A 115 4.19 -11.24 1.50
CA GLN A 115 5.29 -12.17 1.69
C GLN A 115 6.10 -11.71 2.90
N GLN A 116 6.38 -12.63 3.81
CA GLN A 116 7.19 -12.39 4.98
C GLN A 116 8.32 -13.41 5.01
N ASP A 117 9.56 -12.95 5.22
CA ASP A 117 10.72 -13.81 5.32
C ASP A 117 10.89 -14.35 6.75
N ALA A 118 11.75 -15.35 6.93
CA ALA A 118 12.00 -15.97 8.24
C ALA A 118 12.59 -15.01 9.29
N ASN A 119 13.09 -13.84 8.86
CA ASN A 119 13.63 -12.82 9.76
C ASN A 119 12.55 -11.80 10.16
N GLY A 120 11.32 -11.92 9.66
CA GLY A 120 10.19 -11.04 9.93
C GLY A 120 10.08 -9.83 8.99
N SER A 121 10.93 -9.73 7.96
CA SER A 121 10.80 -8.66 6.95
C SER A 121 9.66 -8.98 5.99
N GLY A 122 8.82 -7.99 5.72
CA GLY A 122 7.59 -8.16 4.95
C GLY A 122 7.53 -7.27 3.72
N THR A 123 6.89 -7.77 2.67
CA THR A 123 6.49 -7.00 1.48
C THR A 123 5.03 -7.27 1.15
N PHE A 124 4.23 -6.21 1.12
CA PHE A 124 2.85 -6.24 0.63
C PHE A 124 2.79 -5.64 -0.78
N THR A 125 2.03 -6.27 -1.67
CA THR A 125 1.78 -5.77 -3.02
C THR A 125 0.40 -6.17 -3.50
N PHE A 126 -0.09 -5.50 -4.54
CA PHE A 126 -1.29 -5.93 -5.26
C PHE A 126 -1.15 -5.74 -6.76
N LEU A 127 -1.85 -6.57 -7.53
CA LEU A 127 -1.76 -6.63 -8.99
C LEU A 127 -3.11 -6.41 -9.66
N HIS A 128 -3.05 -5.89 -10.89
CA HIS A 128 -4.22 -5.60 -11.72
C HIS A 128 -4.75 -6.83 -12.50
N ARG A 129 -4.39 -8.06 -12.12
CA ARG A 129 -4.49 -9.23 -13.02
C ARG A 129 -5.93 -9.59 -13.46
N ASN A 130 -6.95 -9.19 -12.72
CA ASN A 130 -8.37 -9.41 -13.03
C ASN A 130 -9.30 -8.33 -12.46
N PHE A 131 -8.90 -7.72 -11.33
CA PHE A 131 -9.63 -6.65 -10.70
C PHE A 131 -9.11 -5.31 -11.20
N LYS A 132 -10.00 -4.44 -11.68
CA LYS A 132 -9.68 -3.06 -12.07
C LYS A 132 -9.49 -2.17 -10.83
N LEU A 133 -8.69 -2.63 -9.87
CA LEU A 133 -8.30 -1.86 -8.69
C LEU A 133 -7.23 -0.87 -9.16
N PRO A 134 -7.52 0.45 -9.14
CA PRO A 134 -6.59 1.44 -9.63
C PRO A 134 -5.54 1.78 -8.57
N SER A 135 -5.91 1.71 -7.29
CA SER A 135 -5.11 2.23 -6.19
C SER A 135 -5.69 1.82 -4.83
N ILE A 136 -4.86 1.95 -3.80
CA ILE A 136 -5.25 1.96 -2.38
C ILE A 136 -4.83 3.33 -1.84
N THR A 137 -5.76 4.10 -1.27
CA THR A 137 -5.50 5.47 -0.82
C THR A 137 -5.88 5.65 0.64
N ILE A 138 -5.06 6.33 1.44
CA ILE A 138 -5.38 6.74 2.82
C ILE A 138 -5.81 8.21 2.83
N THR A 139 -7.02 8.49 3.30
CA THR A 139 -7.53 9.87 3.37
C THR A 139 -6.95 10.65 4.55
N SER A 140 -7.10 11.97 4.56
CA SER A 140 -6.68 12.84 5.67
C SER A 140 -7.38 12.52 7.00
N GLU A 141 -8.52 11.85 6.94
CA GLU A 141 -9.32 11.44 8.10
C GLU A 141 -8.90 10.06 8.64
N GLY A 142 -7.98 9.36 7.95
CA GLY A 142 -7.48 8.04 8.35
C GLY A 142 -8.24 6.86 7.76
N SER A 143 -9.12 7.09 6.79
CA SER A 143 -9.84 6.02 6.09
C SER A 143 -9.03 5.47 4.93
N LEU A 144 -8.73 4.17 4.95
CA LEU A 144 -8.17 3.45 3.82
C LEU A 144 -9.30 3.18 2.82
N LYS A 145 -9.12 3.55 1.55
CA LYS A 145 -10.12 3.37 0.49
C LYS A 145 -9.51 2.64 -0.70
N ILE A 146 -10.27 1.70 -1.24
CA ILE A 146 -9.92 0.98 -2.46
C ILE A 146 -11.10 1.14 -3.42
N PRO A 147 -11.00 2.03 -4.43
CA PRO A 147 -12.01 2.10 -5.48
C PRO A 147 -11.86 0.93 -6.46
N LEU A 148 -12.94 0.61 -7.17
CA LEU A 148 -12.99 -0.39 -8.23
C LEU A 148 -13.72 0.22 -9.42
N TYR A 149 -13.13 0.14 -10.61
CA TYR A 149 -13.82 0.53 -11.83
C TYR A 149 -14.58 -0.66 -12.39
N ASN A 150 -15.91 -0.58 -12.50
CA ASN A 150 -16.71 -1.68 -13.07
C ASN A 150 -16.76 -1.65 -14.61
N GLY A 151 -16.30 -0.56 -15.24
CA GLY A 151 -16.38 -0.34 -16.69
C GLY A 151 -17.18 0.91 -17.07
N THR A 152 -18.13 1.32 -16.23
CA THR A 152 -18.95 2.52 -16.41
C THR A 152 -18.71 3.54 -15.30
N ASP A 153 -18.61 3.10 -14.06
CA ASP A 153 -18.49 3.95 -12.88
C ASP A 153 -17.40 3.45 -11.90
N TRP A 154 -16.99 4.35 -11.02
CA TRP A 154 -16.15 4.04 -9.88
C TRP A 154 -17.03 3.66 -8.69
N GLU A 155 -16.84 2.44 -8.19
CA GLU A 155 -17.46 1.94 -6.97
C GLU A 155 -16.42 1.83 -5.85
N LEU A 156 -16.87 1.87 -4.60
CA LEU A 156 -16.00 1.66 -3.44
C LEU A 156 -15.97 0.16 -3.13
N TYR A 157 -14.82 -0.49 -3.39
CA TYR A 157 -14.63 -1.91 -3.09
C TYR A 157 -14.38 -2.14 -1.60
N PHE A 158 -13.60 -1.26 -0.97
CA PHE A 158 -13.26 -1.37 0.43
C PHE A 158 -13.06 0.01 1.05
N GLU A 159 -13.53 0.16 2.29
CA GLU A 159 -13.21 1.27 3.18
C GLU A 159 -12.94 0.72 4.57
N ALA A 160 -11.95 1.27 5.27
CA ALA A 160 -11.76 0.99 6.70
C ALA A 160 -11.10 2.16 7.44
N PRO A 161 -11.48 2.40 8.71
CA PRO A 161 -12.56 1.72 9.44
C PRO A 161 -13.97 2.09 8.90
N VAL A 162 -14.91 1.15 8.96
CA VAL A 162 -16.32 1.35 8.57
C VAL A 162 -17.19 1.71 9.77
N ASN A 163 -16.87 1.14 10.94
CA ASN A 163 -17.66 1.30 12.14
C ASN A 163 -16.78 1.29 13.40
N PHE A 164 -17.37 1.55 14.57
CA PHE A 164 -16.64 1.68 15.83
C PHE A 164 -16.20 0.33 16.44
N CYS A 165 -16.67 -0.81 15.92
CA CYS A 165 -16.25 -2.14 16.36
C CYS A 165 -14.97 -2.60 15.65
N ASP A 166 -14.53 -1.89 14.61
CA ASP A 166 -13.29 -2.17 13.89
C ASP A 166 -12.03 -1.81 14.71
#